data_AF-A0A0B2WQ73-F1
#
_entry.id   AF-A0A0B2WQ73-F1
#
_cell.length_a   1.000
_cell.length_b   1.000
_cell.length_c   1.000
_cell.angle_alpha   90.00
_cell.angle_beta   90.00
_cell.angle_gamma   90.00
#
_symmetry.space_group_name_H-M   'P 1'
#
loop_
_entity.id
_entity.type
_entity.pdbx_description
1 polymer ?
#
loop_
_entity_poly.entity_id
_entity_poly.type
_entity_poly.pdbx_seq_one_letter_code
_entity_poly.pdbx_strand_id
1 'polypeptide(L)'
;MVQTSTVVTATVATAATALIAYAVYFDYRRRSQAEFRRDLRRNERRQVRAEKEEAEASTRAQRDAIKAKVDEAKEEGFPTGVEDREAYFNEQVMSGEMLSSDPSQAVESALAFYKGLKVYPAPGDLIKIYDSTVPKPILDILAEMIAYDSSLDIRSRSAGGINLGDIPNVGLD
;
A
#
# COMPACT_ATOMS: atom_id res chain seq x y z
N MET A 1 -8.69 -56.59 17.40
CA MET A 1 -8.75 -55.15 17.05
C MET A 1 -7.33 -54.62 17.04
N VAL A 2 -6.84 -54.12 15.91
CA VAL A 2 -5.53 -53.46 15.86
C VAL A 2 -5.67 -52.11 16.58
N GLN A 3 -4.79 -51.82 17.54
CA GLN A 3 -4.82 -50.55 18.26
C GLN A 3 -4.47 -49.40 17.31
N THR A 4 -5.24 -48.31 17.36
CA THR A 4 -5.04 -47.10 16.57
C THR A 4 -3.63 -46.53 16.72
N SER A 5 -3.04 -46.64 17.93
CA SER A 5 -1.66 -46.25 18.20
C SER A 5 -0.63 -47.02 17.36
N THR A 6 -0.86 -48.31 17.10
CA THR A 6 0.02 -49.13 16.25
C THR A 6 -0.05 -48.69 14.79
N VAL A 7 -1.24 -48.35 14.30
CA VAL A 7 -1.45 -47.86 12.94
C VAL A 7 -0.78 -46.50 12.74
N VAL A 8 -0.97 -45.56 13.68
CA VAL A 8 -0.33 -44.22 13.63
C VAL A 8 1.19 -44.33 13.69
N THR A 9 1.73 -45.19 14.55
CA THR A 9 3.19 -45.35 14.67
C THR A 9 3.78 -45.94 13.39
N ALA A 10 3.13 -46.95 12.81
CA ALA A 10 3.56 -47.58 11.58
C ALA A 10 3.52 -46.61 10.39
N THR A 11 2.48 -45.78 10.28
CA THR A 11 2.37 -44.79 9.18
C THR A 11 3.41 -43.68 9.32
N VAL A 12 3.61 -43.15 10.52
CA VAL A 12 4.64 -42.12 10.78
C VAL A 12 6.03 -42.67 10.49
N ALA A 13 6.36 -43.88 10.96
CA ALA A 13 7.65 -44.51 10.72
C ALA A 13 7.90 -44.75 9.22
N THR A 14 6.87 -45.17 8.48
CA THR A 14 6.96 -45.38 7.03
C THR A 14 7.16 -44.05 6.29
N ALA A 15 6.40 -43.01 6.63
CA ALA A 15 6.53 -41.69 6.03
C ALA A 15 7.91 -41.06 6.31
N ALA A 16 8.40 -41.16 7.54
CA ALA A 16 9.73 -40.68 7.90
C ALA A 16 10.84 -41.39 7.11
N THR A 17 10.74 -42.72 6.96
CA THR A 17 11.70 -43.51 6.18
C THR A 17 11.69 -43.11 4.70
N ALA A 18 10.50 -42.87 4.13
CA ALA A 18 10.38 -42.41 2.74
C ALA A 18 10.99 -41.02 2.52
N LEU A 19 10.81 -40.09 3.46
CA LEU A 19 11.42 -38.75 3.41
C LEU A 19 12.95 -38.82 3.48
N ILE A 20 13.51 -39.65 4.35
CA ILE A 20 14.96 -39.84 4.47
C ILE A 20 15.52 -40.44 3.18
N ALA A 21 14.88 -41.49 2.64
CA ALA A 21 15.28 -42.11 1.39
C ALA A 21 15.25 -41.12 0.23
N TYR A 22 14.21 -40.29 0.15
CA TYR A 22 14.10 -39.23 -0.85
C TYR A 22 15.20 -38.17 -0.69
N ALA A 23 15.53 -37.77 0.54
CA ALA A 23 16.60 -36.80 0.79
C ALA A 23 17.98 -37.31 0.32
N VAL A 24 18.29 -38.58 0.58
CA VAL A 24 19.53 -39.21 0.09
C VAL A 24 19.56 -39.28 -1.44
N TYR A 25 18.46 -39.73 -2.06
CA TYR A 25 18.33 -39.74 -3.52
C TYR A 25 18.50 -38.35 -4.14
N PHE A 26 17.88 -37.34 -3.53
CA PHE A 26 17.94 -35.96 -3.97
C PHE A 26 19.37 -35.38 -3.89
N ASP A 27 20.10 -35.59 -2.79
CA ASP A 27 21.50 -35.13 -2.67
C ASP A 27 22.42 -35.81 -3.69
N TYR A 28 22.25 -37.12 -3.90
CA TYR A 28 22.98 -37.84 -4.94
C TYR A 28 22.73 -37.25 -6.34
N ARG A 29 21.46 -37.01 -6.69
CA ARG A 29 21.08 -36.44 -7.99
C ARG A 29 21.58 -34.99 -8.15
N ARG A 30 21.56 -34.21 -7.07
CA ARG A 30 22.09 -32.83 -7.02
C ARG A 30 23.59 -32.78 -7.32
N ARG A 31 24.39 -33.72 -6.82
CA ARG A 31 25.85 -33.72 -6.99
C ARG A 31 26.30 -34.34 -8.31
N SER A 32 25.62 -35.40 -8.76
CA SER A 32 26.04 -36.19 -9.92
C SER A 32 25.55 -35.64 -11.28
N GLN A 33 24.39 -34.98 -11.34
CA GLN A 33 23.76 -34.58 -12.61
C GLN A 33 23.86 -33.08 -12.87
N ALA A 34 24.51 -32.70 -13.98
CA ALA A 34 24.64 -31.30 -14.38
C ALA A 34 23.29 -30.66 -14.75
N GLU A 35 22.45 -31.36 -15.54
CA GLU A 35 21.13 -30.86 -15.97
C GLU A 35 20.19 -30.61 -14.78
N PHE A 36 20.14 -31.54 -13.82
CA PHE A 36 19.34 -31.37 -12.60
C PHE A 36 19.68 -30.08 -11.83
N ARG A 37 20.97 -29.73 -11.74
CA ARG A 37 21.40 -28.45 -11.12
C ARG A 37 20.96 -27.23 -11.94
N ARG A 38 21.00 -27.33 -13.27
CA ARG A 38 20.56 -26.24 -14.17
C ARG A 38 19.06 -26.01 -14.06
N ASP A 39 18.28 -27.08 -14.00
CA ASP A 39 16.84 -27.02 -13.81
C ASP A 39 16.48 -26.46 -12.43
N LEU A 40 17.17 -26.88 -11.37
CA LEU A 40 16.96 -26.33 -10.03
C LEU A 40 17.20 -24.81 -10.00
N ARG A 41 18.31 -24.32 -10.57
CA ARG A 41 18.61 -22.88 -10.69
C ARG A 41 17.59 -22.15 -11.56
N ARG A 42 17.08 -22.79 -12.62
CA ARG A 42 16.06 -22.20 -13.50
C ARG A 42 14.73 -22.06 -12.76
N ASN A 43 14.34 -23.07 -12.00
CA ASN A 43 13.11 -23.07 -11.21
C ASN A 43 13.17 -22.06 -10.07
N GLU A 44 14.29 -21.97 -9.35
CA GLU A 44 14.53 -20.93 -8.33
C GLU A 44 14.41 -19.53 -8.94
N ARG A 45 15.08 -19.26 -10.07
CA ARG A 45 14.95 -17.98 -10.77
C ARG A 45 13.52 -17.69 -11.24
N ARG A 46 12.76 -18.71 -11.63
CA ARG A 46 11.35 -18.56 -12.02
C ARG A 46 10.47 -18.23 -10.81
N GLN A 47 10.69 -18.89 -9.67
CA GLN A 47 9.98 -18.60 -8.43
C GLN A 47 10.24 -17.18 -7.94
N VAL A 48 11.51 -16.76 -7.88
CA VAL A 48 11.87 -15.38 -7.50
C VAL A 48 11.26 -14.34 -8.45
N ARG A 49 11.21 -14.63 -9.76
CA ARG A 49 10.54 -13.76 -10.74
C ARG A 49 9.03 -13.72 -10.51
N ALA A 50 8.40 -14.87 -10.30
CA ALA A 50 6.96 -14.96 -10.05
C ALA A 50 6.57 -14.24 -8.76
N GLU A 51 7.32 -14.42 -7.66
CA GLU A 51 7.11 -13.70 -6.40
C GLU A 51 7.26 -12.18 -6.57
N LYS A 52 8.26 -11.74 -7.35
CA LYS A 52 8.44 -10.33 -7.66
C LYS A 52 7.29 -9.78 -8.51
N GLU A 53 6.87 -10.52 -9.54
CA GLU A 53 5.74 -10.14 -10.40
C GLU A 53 4.42 -10.09 -9.61
N GLU A 54 4.21 -11.00 -8.66
CA GLU A 54 3.06 -11.02 -7.76
C GLU A 54 3.09 -9.85 -6.76
N ALA A 55 4.25 -9.52 -6.20
CA ALA A 55 4.42 -8.34 -5.35
C ALA A 55 4.17 -7.03 -6.13
N GLU A 56 4.66 -6.93 -7.36
CA GLU A 56 4.38 -5.79 -8.24
C GLU A 56 2.91 -5.74 -8.67
N ALA A 57 2.27 -6.88 -8.93
CA ALA A 57 0.85 -6.94 -9.30
C ALA A 57 -0.06 -6.58 -8.13
N SER A 58 0.22 -7.08 -6.93
CA SER A 58 -0.54 -6.77 -5.71
C SER A 58 -0.44 -5.30 -5.33
N THR A 59 0.76 -4.71 -5.39
CA THR A 59 0.93 -3.27 -5.17
C THR A 59 0.16 -2.46 -6.22
N ARG A 60 0.24 -2.81 -7.52
CA ARG A 60 -0.57 -2.16 -8.57
C ARG A 60 -2.07 -2.27 -8.29
N ALA A 61 -2.56 -3.45 -7.94
CA ALA A 61 -3.97 -3.69 -7.63
C ALA A 61 -4.44 -2.84 -6.44
N GLN A 62 -3.63 -2.69 -5.39
CA GLN A 62 -3.94 -1.81 -4.27
C GLN A 62 -4.04 -0.34 -4.72
N ARG A 63 -3.09 0.13 -5.53
CA ARG A 63 -3.13 1.50 -6.09
C ARG A 63 -4.37 1.74 -6.95
N ASP A 64 -4.73 0.78 -7.79
CA ASP A 64 -5.90 0.91 -8.65
C ASP A 64 -7.21 0.89 -7.84
N ALA A 65 -7.26 0.11 -6.76
CA ALA A 65 -8.39 0.14 -5.82
C ALA A 65 -8.51 1.50 -5.10
N ILE A 66 -7.39 2.11 -4.70
CA ILE A 66 -7.36 3.47 -4.12
C ILE A 66 -7.91 4.50 -5.11
N LYS A 67 -7.47 4.45 -6.38
CA LYS A 67 -7.96 5.36 -7.42
C LYS A 67 -9.45 5.20 -7.67
N ALA A 68 -9.95 3.96 -7.76
CA ALA A 68 -11.37 3.68 -7.93
C ALA A 68 -12.22 4.30 -6.81
N LYS A 69 -11.79 4.19 -5.55
CA LYS A 69 -12.46 4.83 -4.40
C LYS A 69 -12.47 6.37 -4.50
N VAL A 70 -11.39 6.97 -5.01
CA VAL A 70 -11.32 8.43 -5.23
C VAL A 70 -12.25 8.86 -6.35
N ASP A 71 -12.33 8.10 -7.43
CA ASP A 71 -13.24 8.38 -8.54
C ASP A 71 -14.71 8.24 -8.11
N GLU A 72 -15.05 7.19 -7.36
CA GLU A 72 -16.36 7.02 -6.75
C GLU A 72 -16.74 8.23 -5.88
N ALA A 73 -15.83 8.68 -5.01
CA ALA A 73 -16.06 9.87 -4.18
C ALA A 73 -16.25 11.17 -5.01
N LYS A 74 -15.63 11.26 -6.19
CA LYS A 74 -15.82 12.41 -7.09
C LYS A 74 -17.14 12.34 -7.83
N GLU A 75 -17.58 11.14 -8.21
CA GLU A 75 -18.87 10.90 -8.86
C GLU A 75 -20.05 11.14 -7.91
N GLU A 76 -19.92 10.78 -6.62
CA GLU A 76 -20.87 11.14 -5.57
C GLU A 76 -21.06 12.66 -5.46
N GLY A 77 -20.00 13.42 -5.73
CA GLY A 77 -19.97 14.87 -5.63
C GLY A 77 -19.76 15.37 -4.20
N PHE A 78 -19.60 16.68 -4.07
CA PHE A 78 -19.32 17.35 -2.79
C PHE A 78 -20.34 18.45 -2.53
N PRO A 79 -20.68 18.71 -1.24
CA PRO A 79 -21.58 19.80 -0.89
C PRO A 79 -21.05 21.16 -1.36
N THR A 80 -21.96 22.02 -1.80
CA THR A 80 -21.63 23.35 -2.33
C THR A 80 -21.94 24.48 -1.33
N GLY A 81 -22.91 24.27 -0.44
CA GLY A 81 -23.25 25.20 0.64
C GLY A 81 -22.17 25.25 1.73
N VAL A 82 -21.95 26.43 2.33
CA VAL A 82 -20.94 26.61 3.39
C VAL A 82 -21.28 25.75 4.61
N GLU A 83 -22.53 25.80 5.06
CA GLU A 83 -23.01 25.02 6.22
C GLU A 83 -22.94 23.51 5.95
N ASP A 84 -23.38 23.07 4.77
CA ASP A 84 -23.31 21.65 4.36
C ASP A 84 -21.86 21.15 4.26
N ARG A 85 -20.92 22.01 3.84
CA ARG A 85 -19.49 21.68 3.79
C ARG A 85 -18.90 21.51 5.18
N GLU A 86 -19.26 22.35 6.13
CA GLU A 86 -18.80 22.24 7.52
C GLU A 86 -19.34 20.97 8.17
N ALA A 87 -20.63 20.67 7.98
CA ALA A 87 -21.24 19.44 8.47
C ALA A 87 -20.56 18.19 7.88
N TYR A 88 -20.41 18.16 6.55
CA TYR A 88 -19.74 17.07 5.86
C TYR A 88 -18.28 16.93 6.29
N PHE A 89 -17.55 18.04 6.43
CA PHE A 89 -16.17 18.02 6.93
C PHE A 89 -16.07 17.36 8.30
N ASN A 90 -16.92 17.75 9.25
CA ASN A 90 -16.93 17.19 10.59
C ASN A 90 -17.25 15.69 10.57
N GLU A 91 -18.25 15.28 9.79
CA GLU A 91 -18.60 13.87 9.60
C GLU A 91 -17.41 13.06 9.06
N GLN A 92 -16.75 13.56 8.02
CA GLN A 92 -15.62 12.89 7.40
C GLN A 92 -14.40 12.82 8.33
N VAL A 93 -14.10 13.86 9.11
CA VAL A 93 -13.01 13.82 10.09
C VAL A 93 -13.30 12.83 11.20
N MET A 94 -14.52 12.84 11.76
CA MET A 94 -14.91 11.86 12.79
C MET A 94 -14.87 10.43 12.26
N SER A 95 -15.35 10.20 11.04
CA SER A 95 -15.27 8.90 10.38
C SER A 95 -13.81 8.48 10.16
N GLY A 96 -12.98 9.37 9.63
CA GLY A 96 -11.56 9.13 9.40
C GLY A 96 -10.82 8.76 10.68
N GLU A 97 -11.06 9.47 11.78
CA GLU A 97 -10.48 9.18 13.09
C GLU A 97 -10.95 7.83 13.65
N MET A 98 -12.25 7.53 13.56
CA MET A 98 -12.79 6.25 14.01
C MET A 98 -12.15 5.08 13.24
N LEU A 99 -12.07 5.20 11.91
CA LEU A 99 -11.50 4.19 11.01
C LEU A 99 -9.98 4.07 11.19
N SER A 100 -9.30 5.15 11.57
CA SER A 100 -7.84 5.17 11.77
C SER A 100 -7.36 4.25 12.89
N SER A 101 -8.27 3.86 13.79
CA SER A 101 -7.98 2.94 14.89
C SER A 101 -7.77 1.49 14.41
N ASP A 102 -8.28 1.14 13.22
CA ASP A 102 -8.19 -0.19 12.64
C ASP A 102 -7.27 -0.18 11.40
N PRO A 103 -6.10 -0.84 11.45
CA PRO A 103 -5.19 -0.93 10.31
C PRO A 103 -5.80 -1.56 9.05
N SER A 104 -6.83 -2.39 9.20
CA SER A 104 -7.52 -2.99 8.04
C SER A 104 -8.40 -1.99 7.27
N GLN A 105 -8.73 -0.87 7.89
CA GLN A 105 -9.58 0.20 7.33
C GLN A 105 -8.77 1.46 7.00
N ALA A 106 -7.45 1.32 6.83
CA ALA A 106 -6.56 2.45 6.54
C ALA A 106 -6.94 3.16 5.22
N VAL A 107 -7.45 2.42 4.22
CA VAL A 107 -7.89 3.00 2.95
C VAL A 107 -9.17 3.82 3.12
N GLU A 108 -10.15 3.29 3.86
CA GLU A 108 -11.40 3.98 4.18
C GLU A 108 -11.15 5.23 5.04
N SER A 109 -10.25 5.13 6.02
CA SER A 109 -9.81 6.27 6.84
C SER A 109 -9.17 7.36 5.98
N ALA A 110 -8.23 6.99 5.10
CA ALA A 110 -7.59 7.93 4.18
C ALA A 110 -8.62 8.59 3.22
N LEU A 111 -9.60 7.83 2.76
CA LEU A 111 -10.68 8.34 1.91
C LEU A 111 -11.51 9.40 2.63
N ALA A 112 -11.84 9.18 3.90
CA ALA A 112 -12.57 10.16 4.70
C ALA A 112 -11.76 11.46 4.89
N PHE A 113 -10.46 11.36 5.20
CA PHE A 113 -9.59 12.53 5.26
C PHE A 113 -9.43 13.25 3.91
N TYR A 114 -9.39 12.51 2.79
CA TYR A 114 -9.42 13.09 1.45
C TYR A 114 -10.72 13.85 1.18
N LYS A 115 -11.88 13.26 1.52
CA LYS A 115 -13.20 13.91 1.41
C LYS A 115 -13.25 15.19 2.26
N GLY A 116 -12.67 15.17 3.46
CA GLY A 116 -12.52 16.35 4.32
C GLY A 116 -11.64 17.45 3.69
N LEU A 117 -10.47 17.09 3.14
CA LEU A 117 -9.60 18.03 2.42
C LEU A 117 -10.30 18.69 1.23
N LYS A 118 -11.23 17.97 0.58
CA LYS A 118 -11.94 18.48 -0.60
C LYS A 118 -12.92 19.59 -0.32
N VAL A 119 -13.59 19.54 0.83
CA VAL A 119 -14.59 20.54 1.22
C VAL A 119 -13.99 21.70 2.01
N TYR A 120 -12.74 21.55 2.48
CA TYR A 120 -12.07 22.55 3.30
C TYR A 120 -11.54 23.72 2.45
N PRO A 121 -11.73 24.99 2.87
CA PRO A 121 -11.35 26.16 2.08
C PRO A 121 -9.84 26.35 1.91
N ALA A 122 -9.02 25.84 2.84
CA ALA A 122 -7.56 25.97 2.84
C ALA A 122 -6.88 24.61 3.06
N PRO A 123 -6.91 23.68 2.08
CA PRO A 123 -6.44 22.31 2.27
C PRO A 123 -4.95 22.20 2.65
N GLY A 124 -4.13 23.17 2.22
CA GLY A 124 -2.71 23.25 2.57
C GLY A 124 -2.41 23.55 4.05
N ASP A 125 -3.35 24.11 4.80
CA ASP A 125 -3.22 24.26 6.25
C ASP A 125 -3.74 23.04 7.00
N LEU A 126 -4.82 22.43 6.50
CA LEU A 126 -5.39 21.22 7.06
C LEU A 126 -4.43 20.02 6.98
N ILE A 127 -3.70 19.88 5.87
CA ILE A 127 -2.72 18.79 5.72
C ILE A 127 -1.60 18.85 6.78
N LYS A 128 -1.22 20.06 7.24
CA LYS A 128 -0.21 20.23 8.29
C LYS A 128 -0.70 19.70 9.64
N ILE A 129 -1.99 19.83 9.91
CA ILE A 129 -2.61 19.27 11.11
C ILE A 129 -2.61 17.74 10.99
N TYR A 130 -3.03 17.20 9.85
CA TYR A 130 -3.04 15.76 9.62
C TYR A 130 -1.66 15.11 9.73
N ASP A 131 -0.59 15.78 9.26
CA ASP A 131 0.79 15.31 9.42
C ASP A 131 1.18 15.05 10.88
N SER A 132 0.54 15.76 11.82
CA SER A 132 0.79 15.62 13.26
C SER A 132 -0.19 14.71 14.00
N THR A 133 -1.42 14.54 13.49
CA THR A 133 -2.49 13.82 14.20
C THR A 133 -2.83 12.46 13.62
N VAL A 134 -2.59 12.23 12.32
CA VAL A 134 -2.97 11.01 11.61
C VAL A 134 -1.78 10.04 11.54
N PRO A 135 -1.98 8.73 11.77
CA PRO A 135 -0.91 7.74 11.63
C PRO A 135 -0.28 7.71 10.23
N LYS A 136 1.04 7.56 10.16
CA LYS A 136 1.82 7.55 8.91
C LYS A 136 1.29 6.61 7.81
N PRO A 137 0.86 5.36 8.09
CA PRO A 137 0.34 4.48 7.04
C PRO A 137 -0.88 5.05 6.31
N ILE A 138 -1.72 5.82 7.01
CA ILE A 138 -2.92 6.47 6.44
C ILE A 138 -2.50 7.70 5.64
N LEU A 139 -1.51 8.46 6.12
CA LEU A 139 -0.94 9.59 5.38
C LEU A 139 -0.29 9.17 4.06
N ASP A 140 0.38 8.02 4.03
CA ASP A 140 0.99 7.49 2.80
C ASP A 140 -0.09 7.16 1.74
N ILE A 141 -1.22 6.57 2.16
CA ILE A 141 -2.36 6.31 1.27
C ILE A 141 -3.04 7.61 0.84
N LEU A 142 -3.22 8.55 1.77
CA LEU A 142 -3.79 9.86 1.49
C LEU A 142 -2.94 10.64 0.46
N ALA A 143 -1.62 10.58 0.59
CA ALA A 143 -0.70 11.18 -0.37
C ALA A 143 -0.86 10.59 -1.78
N GLU A 144 -1.12 9.29 -1.88
CA GLU A 144 -1.44 8.64 -3.17
C GLU A 144 -2.78 9.15 -3.75
N MET A 145 -3.82 9.29 -2.92
CA MET A 145 -5.12 9.85 -3.35
C MET A 145 -4.96 11.29 -3.86
N ILE A 146 -4.18 12.12 -3.15
CA ILE A 146 -3.89 13.50 -3.53
C ILE A 146 -3.08 13.55 -4.84
N ALA A 147 -2.07 12.70 -4.99
CA ALA A 147 -1.25 12.67 -6.19
C ALA A 147 -2.07 12.26 -7.42
N TYR A 148 -3.07 11.39 -7.25
CA TYR A 148 -4.02 11.04 -8.31
C TYR A 148 -4.97 12.19 -8.61
N ASP A 149 -5.43 12.91 -7.59
CA ASP A 149 -6.36 14.02 -7.75
C ASP A 149 -5.69 15.40 -7.88
N SER A 150 -5.32 15.72 -9.12
CA SER A 150 -4.75 17.03 -9.49
C SER A 150 -5.62 18.26 -9.20
N SER A 151 -6.92 18.08 -8.89
CA SER A 151 -7.80 19.20 -8.54
C SER A 151 -7.64 19.66 -7.08
N LEU A 152 -6.92 18.90 -6.24
CA LEU A 152 -6.62 19.26 -4.87
C LEU A 152 -5.28 20.01 -4.82
N ASP A 153 -5.31 21.34 -4.92
CA ASP A 153 -4.09 22.15 -4.86
C ASP A 153 -3.64 22.34 -3.40
N ILE A 154 -2.83 21.40 -2.92
CA ILE A 154 -2.22 21.44 -1.56
C ILE A 154 -1.00 22.35 -1.52
N ARG A 155 -0.51 22.82 -2.68
CA ARG A 155 0.57 23.81 -2.68
C ARG A 155 0.07 25.03 -1.93
N SER A 156 0.70 25.31 -0.79
CA SER A 156 0.57 26.59 -0.13
C SER A 156 0.73 27.65 -1.21
N ARG A 157 -0.33 28.43 -1.47
CA ARG A 157 -0.17 29.71 -2.14
C ARG A 157 0.69 30.53 -1.19
N SER A 158 2.01 30.38 -1.27
CA SER A 158 2.95 31.31 -0.69
C SER A 158 2.71 32.62 -1.43
N ALA A 159 1.93 33.50 -0.82
CA ALA A 159 1.94 34.90 -1.17
C ALA A 159 3.41 35.37 -1.09
N GLY A 160 4.00 35.70 -2.24
CA GLY A 160 5.38 36.21 -2.32
C GLY A 160 6.41 35.23 -2.89
N GLY A 161 6.18 34.73 -4.11
CA GLY A 161 7.27 34.21 -4.93
C GLY A 161 8.13 35.38 -5.41
N ILE A 162 9.33 35.54 -4.85
CA ILE A 162 10.36 36.40 -5.45
C ILE A 162 10.64 35.84 -6.84
N ASN A 163 10.32 36.59 -7.89
CA ASN A 163 10.73 36.26 -9.25
C ASN A 163 12.26 36.31 -9.30
N LEU A 164 12.90 35.16 -9.41
CA LEU A 164 14.36 35.04 -9.57
C LEU A 164 14.88 35.72 -10.85
N GLY A 165 13.98 36.20 -11.72
CA GLY A 165 14.29 37.00 -12.91
C GLY A 165 14.46 38.50 -12.65
N ASP A 166 14.16 39.02 -11.45
CA ASP A 166 14.27 40.46 -11.12
C ASP A 166 15.55 40.82 -10.33
N ILE A 167 16.53 39.91 -10.23
CA ILE A 167 17.82 40.26 -9.60
C ILE A 167 18.66 41.04 -10.63
N PRO A 168 18.93 42.35 -10.43
CA PRO A 168 19.87 43.06 -11.29
C PRO A 168 21.25 42.43 -11.12
N ASN A 169 21.80 41.96 -12.24
CA ASN A 169 23.17 41.48 -12.34
C ASN A 169 24.13 42.65 -12.04
N VAL A 170 24.50 42.82 -10.78
CA VAL A 170 25.54 43.77 -10.38
C VAL A 170 26.89 43.18 -10.79
N GLY A 171 27.36 43.59 -11.96
CA GLY A 171 28.69 43.30 -12.46
C GLY A 171 29.75 43.74 -11.46
N LEU A 172 30.58 42.80 -11.05
CA LEU A 172 31.84 43.07 -10.38
C LEU A 172 32.85 43.40 -11.48
N ASP A 173 33.07 44.70 -11.68
CA ASP A 173 34.27 45.25 -12.31
C ASP A 173 35.18 45.79 -11.19
#